data_AF-A0A8S0RXJ4-F1
#
_entry.id   AF-A0A8S0RXJ4-F1
#
_cell.length_a   1.000
_cell.length_b   1.000
_cell.length_c   1.000
_cell.angle_alpha   90.00
_cell.angle_beta   90.00
_cell.angle_gamma   90.00
#
_symmetry.space_group_name_H-M   'P 1'
#
loop_
_entity.id
_entity.type
_entity.pdbx_description
1 polymer ?
#
loop_
_entity_poly.entity_id
_entity_poly.type
_entity_poly.pdbx_seq_one_letter_code
_entity_poly.pdbx_strand_id
1 'polypeptide(L)'
;MTAATAAFIFNPSLLTSSSPKTFFIQTLYITAKHPKLSLSSITRALTVKCSKNGSSGSISGENGGNFKDILSGMVDERVDELLNKEENRVLLDGLEKATQTVEKAKRELAEIEKQEIEAKMMRDYINQLESKATEIAECQKEILQARAMVEEAEQSLSLDGGRGIDSESEELYKNEERLESIKAALISAVIGTFAGLPISLTRVTSYSELILPLAITFASCALYGVTFRYAIRRDLDDSQLKSGTCAAFGIIKGLATLEGGPPLQLDTDSLLSHAFDGAVYVSENLLIFLFAAVGLDFFIKLRILSPFPFDRSFPKT
;
A
#
# COMPACT_ATOMS: atom_id res chain seq x y z
N MET A 1 -47.91 -23.54 -16.10
CA MET A 1 -47.83 -24.56 -15.03
C MET A 1 -46.49 -24.36 -14.35
N THR A 2 -46.43 -23.54 -13.29
CA THR A 2 -46.50 -23.95 -11.85
C THR A 2 -45.24 -24.74 -11.45
N ALA A 3 -44.43 -24.40 -10.45
CA ALA A 3 -44.52 -23.57 -9.24
C ALA A 3 -43.07 -23.16 -8.85
N ALA A 4 -42.71 -22.01 -8.27
CA ALA A 4 -43.18 -21.30 -7.07
C ALA A 4 -43.04 -22.10 -5.75
N THR A 5 -42.11 -21.62 -4.91
CA THR A 5 -42.14 -21.57 -3.43
C THR A 5 -42.06 -22.85 -2.59
N ALA A 6 -41.00 -22.93 -1.78
CA ALA A 6 -41.12 -23.21 -0.36
C ALA A 6 -39.99 -22.52 0.42
N ALA A 7 -40.39 -21.61 1.30
CA ALA A 7 -39.57 -20.89 2.26
C ALA A 7 -39.57 -21.60 3.61
N PHE A 8 -38.45 -21.53 4.34
CA PHE A 8 -38.36 -21.66 5.79
C PHE A 8 -37.26 -20.67 6.19
N ILE A 9 -37.56 -19.41 6.52
CA ILE A 9 -38.04 -18.91 7.83
C ILE A 9 -37.34 -19.63 8.99
N PHE A 10 -36.33 -18.99 9.57
CA PHE A 10 -36.13 -18.94 11.03
C PHE A 10 -35.12 -17.84 11.39
N ASN A 11 -35.64 -16.75 11.96
CA ASN A 11 -34.95 -15.80 12.85
C ASN A 11 -36.04 -14.89 13.43
N PRO A 12 -35.89 -14.18 14.57
CA PRO A 12 -34.99 -14.33 15.72
C PRO A 12 -35.77 -14.25 17.08
N SER A 13 -35.26 -14.79 18.19
CA SER A 13 -35.59 -14.26 19.54
C SER A 13 -34.65 -14.75 20.65
N LEU A 14 -33.99 -13.78 21.29
CA LEU A 14 -33.65 -13.69 22.72
C LEU A 14 -32.63 -14.70 23.30
N LEU A 15 -31.37 -14.30 23.46
CA LEU A 15 -30.82 -13.65 24.66
C LEU A 15 -31.02 -14.47 25.94
N THR A 16 -29.95 -15.06 26.47
CA THR A 16 -29.24 -14.59 27.68
C THR A 16 -28.40 -15.69 28.34
N SER A 17 -27.26 -15.26 28.88
CA SER A 17 -26.66 -15.76 30.11
C SER A 17 -25.98 -17.14 30.09
N SER A 18 -24.65 -17.12 29.94
CA SER A 18 -23.80 -17.52 31.07
C SER A 18 -22.37 -16.98 30.86
N SER A 19 -22.07 -15.88 31.53
CA SER A 19 -20.73 -15.65 32.08
C SER A 19 -20.86 -15.96 33.58
N PRO A 20 -19.80 -16.28 34.34
CA PRO A 20 -18.86 -15.20 34.63
C PRO A 20 -17.42 -15.58 35.06
N LYS A 21 -16.56 -14.55 35.01
CA LYS A 21 -15.63 -14.14 36.09
C LYS A 21 -14.40 -15.03 36.37
N THR A 22 -13.20 -14.63 35.95
CA THR A 22 -12.33 -13.54 36.45
C THR A 22 -11.40 -13.94 37.59
N PHE A 23 -10.12 -13.63 37.31
CA PHE A 23 -9.11 -13.03 38.19
C PHE A 23 -8.44 -13.87 39.30
N PHE A 24 -7.20 -13.43 39.55
CA PHE A 24 -6.42 -13.49 40.79
C PHE A 24 -5.35 -14.60 40.94
N ILE A 25 -4.10 -14.14 40.82
CA ILE A 25 -3.01 -14.19 41.82
C ILE A 25 -1.71 -14.85 41.38
N GLN A 26 -0.77 -13.92 41.29
CA GLN A 26 0.67 -14.00 41.36
C GLN A 26 1.18 -14.39 42.77
N THR A 27 2.18 -15.28 42.79
CA THR A 27 3.34 -15.40 43.72
C THR A 27 3.32 -16.21 45.04
N LEU A 28 4.51 -16.85 45.25
CA LEU A 28 5.24 -17.22 46.50
C LEU A 28 4.74 -18.48 47.25
N TYR A 29 5.52 -19.39 47.87
CA TYR A 29 6.97 -19.61 48.09
C TYR A 29 7.21 -21.01 48.75
N ILE A 30 8.38 -21.62 48.48
CA ILE A 30 9.31 -22.45 49.34
C ILE A 30 8.80 -23.73 50.06
N THR A 31 9.41 -24.93 49.90
CA THR A 31 10.51 -25.53 50.74
C THR A 31 10.94 -26.89 50.13
N ALA A 32 12.22 -27.12 49.79
CA ALA A 32 13.29 -27.85 50.52
C ALA A 32 13.14 -29.38 50.73
N LYS A 33 13.98 -30.20 50.07
CA LYS A 33 15.04 -31.08 50.65
C LYS A 33 15.65 -32.07 49.64
N HIS A 34 16.95 -32.33 49.83
CA HIS A 34 17.83 -33.28 49.12
C HIS A 34 17.57 -34.75 49.47
N PRO A 35 18.21 -35.70 48.74
CA PRO A 35 19.40 -36.32 49.34
C PRO A 35 20.62 -36.42 48.41
N LYS A 36 21.79 -36.54 49.05
CA LYS A 36 23.10 -36.80 48.47
C LYS A 36 23.31 -38.31 48.32
N LEU A 37 24.02 -38.75 47.27
CA LEU A 37 25.13 -39.69 47.44
C LEU A 37 26.19 -39.42 46.35
N SER A 38 27.40 -39.17 46.82
CA SER A 38 28.66 -39.11 46.10
C SER A 38 29.36 -40.44 46.33
N LEU A 39 30.04 -41.01 45.34
CA LEU A 39 31.50 -41.20 45.42
C LEU A 39 32.12 -41.67 44.09
N SER A 40 33.29 -41.09 43.86
CA SER A 40 34.34 -41.32 42.87
C SER A 40 34.77 -42.77 42.62
N SER A 41 35.35 -43.01 41.44
CA SER A 41 36.73 -43.53 41.24
C SER A 41 37.00 -43.66 39.73
N ILE A 42 37.91 -42.88 39.14
CA ILE A 42 39.29 -43.28 38.82
C ILE A 42 39.38 -44.72 38.32
N THR A 43 39.64 -44.92 37.02
CA THR A 43 40.78 -45.72 36.54
C THR A 43 40.96 -45.68 35.01
N ARG A 44 42.13 -45.18 34.62
CA ARG A 44 43.04 -45.63 33.56
C ARG A 44 42.43 -46.13 32.23
N ALA A 45 42.59 -45.29 31.21
CA ALA A 45 42.80 -45.75 29.84
C ALA A 45 44.03 -46.67 29.78
N LEU A 46 43.82 -47.94 29.46
CA LEU A 46 44.86 -48.86 29.02
C LEU A 46 45.02 -48.70 27.51
N THR A 47 45.89 -47.79 27.10
CA THR A 47 46.52 -47.82 25.78
C THR A 47 47.40 -49.07 25.69
N VAL A 48 46.93 -50.10 24.98
CA VAL A 48 47.79 -51.19 24.52
C VAL A 48 48.57 -50.68 23.33
N LYS A 49 49.79 -50.22 23.61
CA LYS A 49 50.81 -49.86 22.64
C LYS A 49 51.62 -51.12 22.33
N CYS A 50 51.34 -51.78 21.21
CA CYS A 50 52.23 -52.81 20.70
C CYS A 50 53.44 -52.15 20.04
N SER A 51 54.58 -52.36 20.67
CA SER A 51 55.91 -51.94 20.26
C SER A 51 56.31 -52.61 18.95
N LYS A 52 56.77 -51.80 18.00
CA LYS A 52 57.36 -52.23 16.73
C LYS A 52 58.87 -52.05 16.86
N ASN A 53 59.58 -53.15 17.14
CA ASN A 53 61.00 -53.37 16.87
C ASN A 53 61.06 -54.84 16.41
N GLY A 54 61.58 -55.22 15.26
CA GLY A 54 62.47 -54.59 14.30
C GLY A 54 63.22 -55.74 13.61
N SER A 55 63.72 -55.51 12.40
CA SER A 55 64.53 -56.47 11.60
C SER A 55 63.69 -57.60 10.98
N SER A 56 63.75 -57.91 9.70
CA SER A 56 64.69 -57.56 8.63
C SER A 56 64.17 -58.19 7.35
N GLY A 57 64.42 -57.51 6.22
CA GLY A 57 64.80 -58.16 4.97
C GLY A 57 63.76 -59.03 4.27
N SER A 58 63.16 -58.49 3.22
CA SER A 58 62.79 -59.28 2.04
C SER A 58 63.19 -58.53 0.77
N ILE A 59 64.48 -58.59 0.47
CA ILE A 59 64.93 -58.79 -0.91
C ILE A 59 64.85 -60.29 -1.12
N SER A 60 64.10 -60.72 -2.14
CA SER A 60 64.32 -61.92 -2.97
C SER A 60 63.12 -61.95 -3.93
N GLY A 61 63.26 -61.75 -5.24
CA GLY A 61 64.36 -62.28 -6.04
C GLY A 61 64.15 -63.78 -6.16
N GLU A 62 63.51 -64.15 -7.26
CA GLU A 62 63.46 -65.44 -7.93
C GLU A 62 63.96 -66.72 -7.22
N ASN A 63 63.15 -67.76 -7.45
CA ASN A 63 63.53 -69.16 -7.62
C ASN A 63 63.73 -69.99 -6.33
N GLY A 64 62.67 -70.72 -5.95
CA GLY A 64 62.72 -71.73 -4.89
C GLY A 64 61.46 -72.59 -4.81
N GLY A 65 60.80 -72.84 -5.95
CA GLY A 65 59.54 -73.59 -6.04
C GLY A 65 59.66 -75.10 -5.88
N ASN A 66 60.46 -75.59 -4.93
CA ASN A 66 60.52 -77.04 -4.69
C ASN A 66 60.72 -77.45 -3.23
N PHE A 67 61.02 -76.51 -2.32
CA PHE A 67 61.07 -76.82 -0.89
C PHE A 67 59.82 -76.36 -0.14
N LYS A 68 59.15 -75.30 -0.63
CA LYS A 68 57.91 -74.78 -0.05
C LYS A 68 56.74 -75.76 -0.21
N ASP A 69 56.66 -76.49 -1.32
CA ASP A 69 55.60 -77.48 -1.56
C ASP A 69 55.83 -78.80 -0.80
N ILE A 70 57.09 -79.19 -0.58
CA ILE A 70 57.45 -80.36 0.23
C ILE A 70 57.25 -80.06 1.73
N LEU A 71 57.50 -78.82 2.17
CA LEU A 71 57.13 -78.37 3.50
C LEU A 71 55.63 -78.10 3.64
N SER A 72 54.94 -77.58 2.63
CA SER A 72 53.48 -77.36 2.70
C SER A 72 52.74 -78.68 2.86
N GLY A 73 53.17 -79.75 2.16
CA GLY A 73 52.58 -81.07 2.33
C GLY A 73 52.85 -81.69 3.70
N MET A 74 54.07 -81.57 4.24
CA MET A 74 54.43 -82.17 5.54
C MET A 74 53.96 -81.32 6.73
N VAL A 75 53.76 -80.01 6.55
CA VAL A 75 53.18 -79.08 7.52
C VAL A 75 51.67 -79.15 7.49
N ASP A 76 51.01 -79.23 6.33
CA ASP A 76 49.55 -79.43 6.25
C ASP A 76 49.17 -80.76 6.90
N GLU A 77 49.88 -81.86 6.62
CA GLU A 77 49.55 -83.16 7.21
C GLU A 77 49.76 -83.18 8.73
N ARG A 78 50.84 -82.55 9.25
CA ARG A 78 51.05 -82.40 10.72
C ARG A 78 50.16 -81.38 11.39
N VAL A 79 49.77 -80.32 10.68
CA VAL A 79 48.84 -79.30 11.19
C VAL A 79 47.45 -79.88 11.21
N ASP A 80 47.02 -80.61 10.18
CA ASP A 80 45.74 -81.34 10.17
C ASP A 80 45.69 -82.44 11.23
N GLU A 81 46.81 -83.13 11.50
CA GLU A 81 46.92 -84.11 12.60
C GLU A 81 46.90 -83.44 14.00
N LEU A 82 47.44 -82.23 14.13
CA LEU A 82 47.36 -81.43 15.37
C LEU A 82 46.00 -80.73 15.54
N LEU A 83 45.32 -80.35 14.44
CA LEU A 83 43.96 -79.80 14.43
C LEU A 83 42.93 -80.88 14.75
N ASN A 84 43.18 -82.14 14.40
CA ASN A 84 42.34 -83.29 14.71
C ASN A 84 42.57 -83.90 16.11
N LYS A 85 43.49 -83.37 16.92
CA LYS A 85 43.55 -83.72 18.35
C LYS A 85 42.33 -83.17 19.08
N GLU A 86 41.70 -84.01 19.91
CA GLU A 86 40.47 -83.70 20.64
C GLU A 86 40.56 -82.40 21.47
N GLU A 87 41.76 -82.08 21.99
CA GLU A 87 42.01 -80.86 22.78
C GLU A 87 41.99 -79.57 21.94
N ASN A 88 42.38 -79.61 20.66
CA ASN A 88 42.39 -78.44 19.76
C ASN A 88 41.03 -78.21 19.08
N ARG A 89 40.18 -79.24 18.97
CA ARG A 89 38.79 -79.09 18.49
C ARG A 89 37.99 -78.11 19.35
N VAL A 90 38.19 -78.12 20.66
CA VAL A 90 37.52 -77.20 21.60
C VAL A 90 37.93 -75.74 21.32
N LEU A 91 39.20 -75.50 20.99
CA LEU A 91 39.72 -74.17 20.67
C LEU A 91 39.22 -73.67 19.30
N LEU A 92 39.12 -74.57 18.31
CA LEU A 92 38.58 -74.24 16.98
C LEU A 92 37.07 -73.98 17.04
N ASP A 93 36.31 -74.77 17.80
CA ASP A 93 34.87 -74.53 18.05
C ASP A 93 34.67 -73.21 18.82
N GLY A 94 35.55 -72.89 19.78
CA GLY A 94 35.57 -71.59 20.45
C GLY A 94 35.88 -70.42 19.50
N LEU A 95 36.83 -70.61 18.57
CA LEU A 95 37.18 -69.64 17.55
C LEU A 95 36.05 -69.43 16.53
N GLU A 96 35.39 -70.50 16.10
CA GLU A 96 34.24 -70.45 15.19
C GLU A 96 33.06 -69.72 15.83
N LYS A 97 32.73 -70.03 17.10
CA LYS A 97 31.72 -69.30 17.88
C LYS A 97 32.07 -67.84 18.10
N ALA A 98 33.33 -67.52 18.39
CA ALA A 98 33.80 -66.15 18.50
C ALA A 98 33.71 -65.41 17.15
N THR A 99 34.02 -66.08 16.05
CA THR A 99 33.91 -65.52 14.70
C THR A 99 32.46 -65.24 14.32
N GLN A 100 31.55 -66.17 14.60
CA GLN A 100 30.12 -66.02 14.33
C GLN A 100 29.49 -64.87 15.14
N THR A 101 29.89 -64.72 16.42
CA THR A 101 29.40 -63.62 17.26
C THR A 101 29.92 -62.26 16.80
N VAL A 102 31.17 -62.17 16.37
CA VAL A 102 31.73 -60.95 15.76
C VAL A 102 31.07 -60.64 14.43
N GLU A 103 30.79 -61.64 13.60
CA GLU A 103 30.08 -61.43 12.33
C GLU A 103 28.65 -60.92 12.57
N LYS A 104 27.94 -61.49 13.54
CA LYS A 104 26.62 -61.00 13.96
C LYS A 104 26.68 -59.56 14.48
N ALA A 105 27.63 -59.27 15.37
CA ALA A 105 27.84 -57.91 15.90
C ALA A 105 28.19 -56.91 14.78
N LYS A 106 28.96 -57.32 13.75
CA LYS A 106 29.26 -56.49 12.58
C LYS A 106 28.00 -56.19 11.75
N ARG A 107 27.10 -57.16 11.58
CA ARG A 107 25.83 -56.94 10.87
C ARG A 107 24.92 -55.98 11.64
N GLU A 108 24.81 -56.17 12.96
CA GLU A 108 24.04 -55.28 13.83
C GLU A 108 24.62 -53.86 13.85
N LEU A 109 25.95 -53.71 13.85
CA LEU A 109 26.62 -52.41 13.78
C LEU A 109 26.33 -51.68 12.46
N ALA A 110 26.32 -52.40 11.33
CA ALA A 110 25.99 -51.82 10.02
C ALA A 110 24.52 -51.36 9.95
N GLU A 111 23.61 -52.07 10.62
CA GLU A 111 22.20 -51.67 10.72
C GLU A 111 22.02 -50.42 11.60
N ILE A 112 22.76 -50.33 12.70
CA ILE A 112 22.77 -49.15 13.58
C ILE A 112 23.33 -47.92 12.85
N GLU A 113 24.42 -48.07 12.10
CA GLU A 113 25.01 -46.96 11.32
C GLU A 113 24.02 -46.43 10.28
N LYS A 114 23.29 -47.33 9.61
CA LYS A 114 22.23 -46.94 8.67
C LYS A 114 21.12 -46.15 9.37
N GLN A 115 20.66 -46.62 10.54
CA GLN A 115 19.63 -45.92 11.33
C GLN A 115 20.12 -44.55 11.82
N GLU A 116 21.41 -44.41 12.16
CA GLU A 116 21.98 -43.14 12.57
C GLU A 116 21.96 -42.10 11.43
N ILE A 117 22.29 -42.52 10.21
CA ILE A 117 22.23 -41.67 9.02
C ILE A 117 20.79 -41.23 8.75
N GLU A 118 19.83 -42.15 8.79
CA GLU A 118 18.40 -41.83 8.60
C GLU A 118 17.89 -40.87 9.69
N ALA A 119 18.26 -41.09 10.95
CA ALA A 119 17.91 -40.21 12.06
C ALA A 119 18.58 -38.83 11.96
N LYS A 120 19.77 -38.74 11.36
CA LYS A 120 20.46 -37.47 11.10
C LYS A 120 19.74 -36.66 10.02
N MET A 121 19.39 -37.31 8.91
CA MET A 121 18.60 -36.69 7.83
C MET A 121 17.26 -36.15 8.35
N MET A 122 16.59 -36.91 9.21
CA MET A 122 15.32 -36.48 9.81
C MET A 122 15.50 -35.27 10.73
N ARG A 123 16.56 -35.24 11.55
CA ARG A 123 16.88 -34.08 12.40
C ARG A 123 17.17 -32.84 11.58
N ASP A 124 17.93 -32.96 10.49
CA ASP A 124 18.23 -31.83 9.62
C ASP A 124 16.96 -31.27 8.97
N TYR A 125 16.02 -32.13 8.58
CA TYR A 125 14.72 -31.71 8.07
C TYR A 125 13.87 -30.98 9.13
N ILE A 126 13.85 -31.49 10.38
CA ILE A 126 13.17 -30.83 11.50
C ILE A 126 13.76 -29.44 11.75
N ASN A 127 15.09 -29.31 11.75
CA ASN A 127 15.76 -28.01 11.93
C ASN A 127 15.41 -27.01 10.81
N GLN A 128 15.29 -27.48 9.56
CA GLN A 128 14.82 -26.63 8.46
C GLN A 128 13.37 -26.18 8.64
N LEU A 129 12.50 -27.07 9.12
CA LEU A 129 11.11 -26.72 9.42
C LEU A 129 11.00 -25.73 10.58
N GLU A 130 11.80 -25.90 11.63
CA GLU A 130 11.85 -24.98 12.77
C GLU A 130 12.34 -23.59 12.32
N SER A 131 13.40 -23.53 11.52
CA SER A 131 13.90 -22.27 10.94
C SER A 131 12.85 -21.54 10.08
N LYS A 132 12.07 -22.28 9.28
CA LYS A 132 10.98 -21.69 8.49
C LYS A 132 9.83 -21.23 9.38
N ALA A 133 9.52 -21.97 10.44
CA ALA A 133 8.49 -21.58 11.40
C ALA A 133 8.85 -20.29 12.14
N THR A 134 10.13 -20.11 12.51
CA THR A 134 10.62 -18.88 13.14
C THR A 134 10.57 -17.69 12.18
N GLU A 135 10.94 -17.89 10.91
CA GLU A 135 10.87 -16.84 9.88
C GLU A 135 9.41 -16.41 9.62
N ILE A 136 8.47 -17.36 9.55
CA ILE A 136 7.04 -17.06 9.41
C ILE A 136 6.52 -16.26 10.61
N ALA A 137 6.93 -16.62 11.83
CA ALA A 137 6.50 -15.90 13.04
C ALA A 137 7.03 -14.46 13.06
N GLU A 138 8.26 -14.23 12.59
CA GLU A 138 8.84 -12.89 12.44
C GLU A 138 8.10 -12.08 11.37
N CYS A 139 7.87 -12.66 10.20
CA CYS A 139 7.11 -12.02 9.12
C CYS A 139 5.68 -11.63 9.54
N GLN A 140 4.99 -12.50 10.29
CA GLN A 140 3.66 -12.20 10.83
C GLN A 140 3.69 -10.98 11.77
N LYS A 141 4.74 -10.88 12.61
CA LYS A 141 4.92 -9.73 13.49
C LYS A 141 5.12 -8.43 12.70
N GLU A 142 5.93 -8.46 11.65
CA GLU A 142 6.13 -7.30 10.76
C GLU A 142 4.84 -6.88 10.05
N ILE A 143 4.06 -7.84 9.55
CA ILE A 143 2.75 -7.56 8.92
C ILE A 143 1.79 -6.91 9.92
N LEU A 144 1.76 -7.38 11.17
CA LEU A 144 0.91 -6.78 12.21
C LEU A 144 1.35 -5.35 12.54
N GLN A 145 2.67 -5.11 12.62
CA GLN A 145 3.21 -3.77 12.84
C GLN A 145 2.90 -2.82 11.66
N ALA A 146 3.06 -3.30 10.42
CA ALA A 146 2.71 -2.54 9.23
C ALA A 146 1.22 -2.24 9.15
N ARG A 147 0.35 -3.21 9.50
CA ARG A 147 -1.10 -3.01 9.56
C ARG A 147 -1.49 -1.97 10.62
N ALA A 148 -0.88 -1.99 11.80
CA ALA A 148 -1.13 -0.98 12.82
C ALA A 148 -0.76 0.43 12.33
N MET A 149 0.39 0.59 11.66
CA MET A 149 0.79 1.88 11.08
C MET A 149 -0.16 2.33 9.96
N VAL A 150 -0.67 1.40 9.14
CA VAL A 150 -1.67 1.72 8.11
C VAL A 150 -3.00 2.12 8.73
N GLU A 151 -3.45 1.44 9.79
CA GLU A 151 -4.68 1.77 10.50
C GLU A 151 -4.60 3.14 11.17
N GLU A 152 -3.46 3.50 11.79
CA GLU A 152 -3.23 4.83 12.34
C GLU A 152 -3.24 5.92 11.25
N ALA A 153 -2.67 5.63 10.08
CA ALA A 153 -2.68 6.53 8.93
C ALA A 153 -4.09 6.69 8.32
N GLU A 154 -4.84 5.58 8.17
CA GLU A 154 -6.24 5.58 7.72
C GLU A 154 -7.15 6.28 8.73
N GLN A 155 -6.90 6.13 10.03
CA GLN A 155 -7.66 6.84 11.06
C GLN A 155 -7.39 8.35 11.02
N SER A 156 -6.15 8.75 10.77
CA SER A 156 -5.78 10.16 10.56
C SER A 156 -6.41 10.73 9.29
N LEU A 157 -6.45 9.95 8.20
CA LEU A 157 -7.12 10.33 6.96
C LEU A 157 -8.65 10.33 7.08
N SER A 158 -9.25 9.42 7.84
CA SER A 158 -10.71 9.36 8.03
C SER A 158 -11.22 10.42 9.01
N LEU A 159 -10.40 10.93 9.93
CA LEU A 159 -10.73 12.14 10.68
C LEU A 159 -10.70 13.40 9.80
N ASP A 160 -9.93 13.40 8.71
CA ASP A 160 -9.87 14.49 7.71
C ASP A 160 -10.84 14.28 6.52
N GLY A 161 -11.27 13.04 6.25
CA GLY A 161 -12.05 12.64 5.06
C GLY A 161 -13.32 11.82 5.33
N GLY A 162 -13.72 11.64 6.59
CA GLY A 162 -14.83 10.76 7.02
C GLY A 162 -16.19 11.45 7.16
N ARG A 163 -16.44 12.55 6.43
CA ARG A 163 -17.77 13.16 6.40
C ARG A 163 -18.18 13.61 4.99
N GLY A 164 -18.24 12.66 4.05
CA GLY A 164 -19.10 12.93 2.89
C GLY A 164 -19.10 12.00 1.68
N ILE A 165 -18.23 11.01 1.53
CA ILE A 165 -17.89 10.40 0.22
C ILE A 165 -19.05 10.04 -0.76
N ASP A 166 -20.26 9.67 -0.34
CA ASP A 166 -21.37 9.39 -1.28
C ASP A 166 -22.29 10.59 -1.60
N SER A 167 -22.34 11.62 -0.73
CA SER A 167 -23.00 12.91 -1.00
C SER A 167 -22.01 13.96 -1.53
N GLU A 168 -20.73 13.74 -1.27
CA GLU A 168 -19.62 14.65 -1.48
C GLU A 168 -19.04 14.50 -2.89
N SER A 169 -19.23 13.40 -3.62
CA SER A 169 -18.84 13.35 -5.05
C SER A 169 -19.74 14.23 -5.94
N GLU A 170 -21.05 14.25 -5.69
CA GLU A 170 -22.00 15.20 -6.30
C GLU A 170 -21.77 16.62 -5.78
N GLU A 171 -21.52 16.81 -4.48
CA GLU A 171 -21.18 18.14 -3.95
C GLU A 171 -19.81 18.63 -4.44
N LEU A 172 -18.80 17.78 -4.61
CA LEU A 172 -17.49 18.13 -5.16
C LEU A 172 -17.60 18.48 -6.65
N TYR A 173 -18.39 17.73 -7.43
CA TYR A 173 -18.70 18.09 -8.82
C TYR A 173 -19.42 19.44 -8.88
N LYS A 174 -20.45 19.63 -8.05
CA LYS A 174 -21.18 20.90 -7.92
C LYS A 174 -20.28 22.03 -7.41
N ASN A 175 -19.32 21.74 -6.54
CA ASN A 175 -18.38 22.71 -5.99
C ASN A 175 -17.33 23.09 -7.04
N GLU A 176 -16.84 22.17 -7.86
CA GLU A 176 -15.96 22.47 -9.00
C GLU A 176 -16.67 23.37 -10.00
N GLU A 177 -17.93 23.04 -10.35
CA GLU A 177 -18.75 23.91 -11.19
C GLU A 177 -18.98 25.29 -10.56
N ARG A 178 -19.08 25.38 -9.23
CA ARG A 178 -19.19 26.67 -8.53
C ARG A 178 -17.87 27.44 -8.53
N LEU A 179 -16.74 26.77 -8.34
CA LEU A 179 -15.41 27.39 -8.34
C LEU A 179 -15.05 27.94 -9.71
N GLU A 180 -15.42 27.26 -10.78
CA GLU A 180 -15.23 27.77 -12.14
C GLU A 180 -16.12 28.98 -12.44
N SER A 181 -17.34 29.05 -11.86
CA SER A 181 -18.16 30.27 -11.90
C SER A 181 -17.52 31.42 -11.13
N ILE A 182 -16.95 31.15 -9.96
CA ILE A 182 -16.24 32.16 -9.17
C ILE A 182 -15.01 32.68 -9.93
N LYS A 183 -14.28 31.79 -10.61
CA LYS A 183 -13.15 32.16 -11.46
C LYS A 183 -13.60 33.05 -12.63
N ALA A 184 -14.69 32.70 -13.29
CA ALA A 184 -15.27 33.52 -14.36
C ALA A 184 -15.69 34.90 -13.85
N ALA A 185 -16.33 34.93 -12.67
CA ALA A 185 -16.70 36.17 -12.00
C ALA A 185 -15.47 37.05 -11.73
N LEU A 186 -14.41 36.49 -11.16
CA LEU A 186 -13.18 37.22 -10.83
C LEU A 186 -12.51 37.80 -12.07
N ILE A 187 -12.33 36.98 -13.11
CA ILE A 187 -11.65 37.40 -14.35
C ILE A 187 -12.44 38.53 -15.03
N SER A 188 -13.75 38.36 -15.16
CA SER A 188 -14.64 39.39 -15.69
C SER A 188 -14.60 40.67 -14.86
N ALA A 189 -14.60 40.54 -13.53
CA ALA A 189 -14.57 41.67 -12.61
C ALA A 189 -13.26 42.46 -12.74
N VAL A 190 -12.11 41.80 -12.80
CA VAL A 190 -10.81 42.47 -12.96
C VAL A 190 -10.72 43.18 -14.30
N ILE A 191 -11.09 42.51 -15.40
CA ILE A 191 -11.01 43.09 -16.76
C ILE A 191 -11.99 44.25 -16.92
N GLY A 192 -13.24 44.07 -16.47
CA GLY A 192 -14.26 45.11 -16.52
C GLY A 192 -13.94 46.31 -15.63
N THR A 193 -13.37 46.08 -14.45
CA THR A 193 -12.90 47.17 -13.57
C THR A 193 -11.75 47.92 -14.21
N PHE A 194 -10.80 47.23 -14.84
CA PHE A 194 -9.70 47.86 -15.56
C PHE A 194 -10.19 48.70 -16.76
N ALA A 195 -11.20 48.21 -17.49
CA ALA A 195 -11.84 48.94 -18.58
C ALA A 195 -12.67 50.15 -18.09
N GLY A 196 -13.31 50.04 -16.92
CA GLY A 196 -14.11 51.11 -16.31
C GLY A 196 -13.31 52.15 -15.52
N LEU A 197 -12.06 51.84 -15.16
CA LEU A 197 -11.15 52.70 -14.42
C LEU A 197 -10.89 54.06 -15.10
N PRO A 198 -10.51 54.14 -16.40
CA PRO A 198 -10.27 55.43 -17.04
C PRO A 198 -11.52 56.33 -17.05
N ILE A 199 -12.70 55.73 -17.23
CA ILE A 199 -13.97 56.46 -17.26
C ILE A 199 -14.29 57.03 -15.88
N SER A 200 -14.09 56.24 -14.82
CA SER A 200 -14.37 56.67 -13.45
C SER A 200 -13.41 57.76 -12.96
N LEU A 201 -12.14 57.73 -13.39
CA LEU A 201 -11.15 58.77 -13.10
C LEU A 201 -11.47 60.12 -13.77
N THR A 202 -12.10 60.11 -14.95
CA THR A 202 -12.47 61.37 -15.64
C THR A 202 -13.66 62.09 -15.00
N ARG A 203 -14.45 61.40 -14.19
CA ARG A 203 -15.70 61.94 -13.59
C ARG A 203 -15.55 62.35 -12.13
N VAL A 204 -14.69 61.68 -11.36
CA VAL A 204 -14.59 61.85 -9.91
C VAL A 204 -13.17 62.23 -9.50
N THR A 205 -13.00 63.40 -8.89
CA THR A 205 -11.72 63.92 -8.40
C THR A 205 -11.34 63.42 -6.98
N SER A 206 -12.28 62.85 -6.23
CA SER A 206 -12.10 62.42 -4.83
C SER A 206 -12.03 60.89 -4.69
N TYR A 207 -10.99 60.37 -4.00
CA TYR A 207 -10.81 58.92 -3.79
C TYR A 207 -12.01 58.23 -3.10
N SER A 208 -12.65 58.91 -2.15
CA SER A 208 -13.80 58.38 -1.38
C SER A 208 -15.05 58.17 -2.26
N GLU A 209 -15.25 59.05 -3.22
CA GLU A 209 -16.39 59.02 -4.16
C GLU A 209 -16.15 58.03 -5.31
N LEU A 210 -14.89 57.58 -5.51
CA LEU A 210 -14.50 56.63 -6.55
C LEU A 210 -14.74 55.16 -6.12
N ILE A 211 -14.72 54.87 -4.81
CA ILE A 211 -14.85 53.51 -4.28
C ILE A 211 -16.22 52.90 -4.62
N LEU A 212 -17.30 53.68 -4.47
CA LEU A 212 -18.66 53.21 -4.71
C LEU A 212 -18.92 52.85 -6.19
N PRO A 213 -18.64 53.72 -7.18
CA PRO A 213 -18.81 53.36 -8.59
C PRO A 213 -17.89 52.23 -9.02
N LEU A 214 -16.65 52.17 -8.48
CA LEU A 214 -15.73 51.07 -8.75
C LEU A 214 -16.27 49.74 -8.21
N ALA A 215 -16.76 49.71 -6.97
CA ALA A 215 -17.37 48.52 -6.38
C ALA A 215 -18.63 48.06 -7.14
N ILE A 216 -19.47 49.00 -7.58
CA ILE A 216 -20.66 48.69 -8.41
C ILE A 216 -20.22 48.13 -9.76
N THR A 217 -19.21 48.71 -10.42
CA THR A 217 -18.67 48.16 -11.68
C THR A 217 -18.07 46.77 -11.48
N PHE A 218 -17.33 46.55 -10.40
CA PHE A 218 -16.74 45.27 -10.04
C PHE A 218 -17.80 44.21 -9.82
N ALA A 219 -18.81 44.49 -8.99
CA ALA A 219 -19.92 43.57 -8.72
C ALA A 219 -20.75 43.28 -9.98
N SER A 220 -21.01 44.31 -10.81
CA SER A 220 -21.75 44.14 -12.06
C SER A 220 -20.99 43.27 -13.07
N CYS A 221 -19.68 43.47 -13.19
CA CYS A 221 -18.82 42.67 -14.06
C CYS A 221 -18.62 41.24 -13.52
N ALA A 222 -18.56 41.07 -12.19
CA ALA A 222 -18.53 39.76 -11.56
C ALA A 222 -19.81 38.97 -11.88
N LEU A 223 -20.98 39.59 -11.68
CA LEU A 223 -22.26 38.97 -11.99
C LEU A 223 -22.39 38.64 -13.49
N TYR A 224 -21.92 39.54 -14.35
CA TYR A 224 -21.83 39.29 -15.78
C TYR A 224 -20.94 38.08 -16.12
N GLY A 225 -19.80 37.91 -15.45
CA GLY A 225 -18.93 36.76 -15.67
C GLY A 225 -19.61 35.42 -15.32
N VAL A 226 -20.39 35.41 -14.23
CA VAL A 226 -21.22 34.26 -13.85
C VAL A 226 -22.29 33.99 -14.91
N THR A 227 -23.02 35.03 -15.34
CA THR A 227 -24.08 34.86 -16.35
C THR A 227 -23.53 34.48 -17.71
N PHE A 228 -22.37 34.99 -18.12
CA PHE A 228 -21.69 34.61 -19.36
C PHE A 228 -21.39 33.11 -19.38
N ARG A 229 -20.83 32.56 -18.29
CA ARG A 229 -20.54 31.13 -18.19
C ARG A 229 -21.81 30.26 -18.23
N TYR A 230 -22.91 30.72 -17.61
CA TYR A 230 -24.17 29.97 -17.61
C TYR A 230 -25.03 30.21 -18.86
N ALA A 231 -24.89 31.31 -19.57
CA ALA A 231 -25.64 31.58 -20.80
C ALA A 231 -24.99 30.87 -21.99
N ILE A 232 -23.66 30.87 -22.07
CA ILE A 232 -22.91 30.34 -23.22
C ILE A 232 -22.40 28.95 -22.85
N ARG A 233 -23.31 27.96 -22.87
CA ARG A 233 -23.02 26.59 -22.39
C ARG A 233 -22.31 25.73 -23.45
N ARG A 234 -22.64 25.84 -24.73
CA ARG A 234 -22.05 24.95 -25.76
C ARG A 234 -21.73 25.62 -27.09
N ASP A 235 -22.51 26.60 -27.50
CA ASP A 235 -22.25 27.37 -28.71
C ASP A 235 -21.38 28.60 -28.40
N LEU A 236 -20.09 28.34 -28.12
CA LEU A 236 -19.07 29.39 -28.12
C LEU A 236 -19.00 30.12 -29.47
N ASP A 237 -19.56 29.55 -30.54
CA ASP A 237 -19.61 30.15 -31.87
C ASP A 237 -20.84 31.05 -32.09
N ASP A 238 -21.82 31.04 -31.16
CA ASP A 238 -22.97 31.94 -31.25
C ASP A 238 -22.59 33.37 -30.82
N SER A 239 -22.14 34.14 -31.80
CA SER A 239 -21.83 35.56 -31.65
C SER A 239 -23.04 36.41 -31.24
N GLN A 240 -24.27 35.99 -31.57
CA GLN A 240 -25.49 36.71 -31.22
C GLN A 240 -25.78 36.60 -29.73
N LEU A 241 -25.60 35.41 -29.15
CA LEU A 241 -25.80 35.21 -27.70
C LEU A 241 -24.74 35.97 -26.88
N LYS A 242 -23.48 35.96 -27.29
CA LYS A 242 -22.40 36.73 -26.64
C LYS A 242 -22.67 38.24 -26.66
N SER A 243 -22.96 38.75 -27.85
CA SER A 243 -23.26 40.17 -28.05
C SER A 243 -24.55 40.58 -27.35
N GLY A 244 -25.58 39.74 -27.37
CA GLY A 244 -26.87 40.00 -26.74
C GLY A 244 -26.78 40.07 -25.22
N THR A 245 -26.04 39.15 -24.60
CA THR A 245 -25.83 39.15 -23.15
C THR A 245 -25.02 40.38 -22.70
N CYS A 246 -23.97 40.71 -23.44
CA CYS A 246 -23.19 41.94 -23.21
C CYS A 246 -24.05 43.21 -23.36
N ALA A 247 -24.84 43.29 -24.44
CA ALA A 247 -25.70 44.42 -24.72
C ALA A 247 -26.77 44.61 -23.64
N ALA A 248 -27.41 43.53 -23.18
CA ALA A 248 -28.40 43.59 -22.12
C ALA A 248 -27.81 44.14 -20.82
N PHE A 249 -26.66 43.64 -20.37
CA PHE A 249 -26.00 44.13 -19.16
C PHE A 249 -25.54 45.59 -19.28
N GLY A 250 -24.98 45.98 -20.44
CA GLY A 250 -24.57 47.36 -20.70
C GLY A 250 -25.72 48.34 -20.73
N ILE A 251 -26.82 47.99 -21.40
CA ILE A 251 -28.03 48.80 -21.47
C ILE A 251 -28.67 48.93 -20.10
N ILE A 252 -28.93 47.82 -19.39
CA ILE A 252 -29.57 47.85 -18.06
C ILE A 252 -28.74 48.70 -17.07
N LYS A 253 -27.42 48.51 -17.04
CA LYS A 253 -26.54 49.31 -16.17
C LYS A 253 -26.49 50.78 -16.59
N GLY A 254 -26.46 51.06 -17.89
CA GLY A 254 -26.48 52.43 -18.42
C GLY A 254 -27.77 53.19 -18.10
N LEU A 255 -28.93 52.53 -18.25
CA LEU A 255 -30.21 53.12 -17.85
C LEU A 255 -30.29 53.32 -16.33
N ALA A 256 -29.78 52.39 -15.53
CA ALA A 256 -29.73 52.54 -14.07
C ALA A 256 -28.84 53.74 -13.65
N THR A 257 -27.74 54.00 -14.37
CA THR A 257 -26.91 55.19 -14.12
C THR A 257 -27.59 56.49 -14.54
N LEU A 258 -28.43 56.46 -15.59
CA LEU A 258 -29.24 57.60 -16.01
C LEU A 258 -30.36 57.90 -15.01
N GLU A 259 -31.02 56.87 -14.48
CA GLU A 259 -32.09 57.02 -13.47
C GLU A 259 -31.57 57.62 -12.16
N GLY A 260 -30.33 57.33 -11.79
CA GLY A 260 -29.66 57.95 -10.64
C GLY A 260 -29.20 59.41 -10.86
N GLY A 261 -29.44 59.98 -12.04
CA GLY A 261 -29.05 61.34 -12.42
C GLY A 261 -30.07 62.43 -12.04
N PRO A 262 -29.84 63.70 -12.47
CA PRO A 262 -30.74 64.82 -12.19
C PRO A 262 -32.17 64.57 -12.73
N PRO A 263 -33.23 65.00 -11.99
CA PRO A 263 -34.61 64.70 -12.36
C PRO A 263 -35.02 65.33 -13.70
N LEU A 264 -35.74 64.55 -14.51
CA LEU A 264 -36.21 64.92 -15.84
C LEU A 264 -37.08 66.18 -15.83
N GLN A 265 -36.65 67.23 -16.51
CA GLN A 265 -37.52 68.34 -16.92
C GLN A 265 -38.09 68.04 -18.32
N LEU A 266 -39.42 67.93 -18.41
CA LEU A 266 -40.16 67.60 -19.64
C LEU A 266 -40.26 68.80 -20.58
N ASP A 267 -39.14 69.18 -21.17
CA ASP A 267 -39.10 70.13 -22.30
C ASP A 267 -38.49 69.41 -23.51
N THR A 268 -38.97 69.66 -24.74
CA THR A 268 -38.57 68.86 -25.91
C THR A 268 -37.07 68.95 -26.21
N ASP A 269 -36.45 70.11 -25.96
CA ASP A 269 -35.00 70.31 -26.09
C ASP A 269 -34.22 69.69 -24.92
N SER A 270 -34.82 69.69 -23.73
CA SER A 270 -34.29 69.03 -22.53
C SER A 270 -34.37 67.50 -22.63
N LEU A 271 -35.35 66.95 -23.34
CA LEU A 271 -35.47 65.51 -23.61
C LEU A 271 -34.39 65.02 -24.57
N LEU A 272 -34.06 65.81 -25.62
CA LEU A 272 -33.02 65.42 -26.57
C LEU A 272 -31.63 65.39 -25.89
N SER A 273 -31.34 66.39 -25.06
CA SER A 273 -30.08 66.48 -24.30
C SER A 273 -29.99 65.38 -23.23
N HIS A 274 -31.07 65.09 -22.49
CA HIS A 274 -31.11 63.96 -21.57
C HIS A 274 -30.99 62.59 -22.29
N ALA A 275 -31.61 62.43 -23.45
CA ALA A 275 -31.49 61.21 -24.24
C ALA A 275 -30.05 61.01 -24.75
N PHE A 276 -29.38 62.10 -25.14
CA PHE A 276 -27.97 62.06 -25.54
C PHE A 276 -27.05 61.69 -24.37
N ASP A 277 -27.22 62.29 -23.19
CA ASP A 277 -26.46 61.95 -21.99
C ASP A 277 -26.70 60.49 -21.57
N GLY A 278 -27.96 60.04 -21.64
CA GLY A 278 -28.35 58.63 -21.49
C GLY A 278 -27.64 57.70 -22.48
N ALA A 279 -27.57 58.09 -23.75
CA ALA A 279 -26.86 57.32 -24.77
C ALA A 279 -25.35 57.22 -24.48
N VAL A 280 -24.74 58.30 -23.98
CA VAL A 280 -23.33 58.29 -23.55
C VAL A 280 -23.13 57.30 -22.42
N TYR A 281 -23.94 57.36 -21.34
CA TYR A 281 -23.84 56.40 -20.24
C TYR A 281 -24.05 54.94 -20.68
N VAL A 282 -25.02 54.69 -21.56
CA VAL A 282 -25.24 53.34 -22.12
C VAL A 282 -24.03 52.88 -22.92
N SER A 283 -23.46 53.76 -23.75
CA SER A 283 -22.29 53.42 -24.57
C SER A 283 -21.03 53.15 -23.72
N GLU A 284 -20.80 53.92 -22.66
CA GLU A 284 -19.70 53.70 -21.71
C GLU A 284 -19.82 52.32 -21.04
N ASN A 285 -21.00 52.02 -20.49
CA ASN A 285 -21.24 50.75 -19.82
C ASN A 285 -21.19 49.57 -20.80
N LEU A 286 -21.69 49.75 -22.02
CA LEU A 286 -21.60 48.76 -23.09
C LEU A 286 -20.15 48.41 -23.42
N LEU A 287 -19.26 49.41 -23.52
CA LEU A 287 -17.84 49.19 -23.77
C LEU A 287 -17.19 48.41 -22.63
N ILE A 288 -17.49 48.73 -21.37
CA ILE A 288 -16.96 48.02 -20.20
C ILE A 288 -17.32 46.52 -20.25
N PHE A 289 -18.59 46.18 -20.48
CA PHE A 289 -19.01 44.79 -20.58
C PHE A 289 -18.48 44.12 -21.85
N LEU A 290 -18.27 44.85 -22.94
CA LEU A 290 -17.69 44.31 -24.16
C LEU A 290 -16.24 43.89 -23.93
N PHE A 291 -15.44 44.70 -23.24
CA PHE A 291 -14.08 44.33 -22.85
C PHE A 291 -14.07 43.13 -21.90
N ALA A 292 -15.00 43.07 -20.94
CA ALA A 292 -15.15 41.91 -20.06
C ALA A 292 -15.52 40.63 -20.84
N ALA A 293 -16.42 40.74 -21.82
CA ALA A 293 -16.86 39.64 -22.69
C ALA A 293 -15.71 39.10 -23.55
N VAL A 294 -14.95 39.99 -24.21
CA VAL A 294 -13.78 39.62 -25.02
C VAL A 294 -12.69 39.00 -24.14
N GLY A 295 -12.49 39.55 -22.93
CA GLY A 295 -11.60 38.99 -21.94
C GLY A 295 -11.98 37.56 -21.56
N LEU A 296 -13.22 37.32 -21.18
CA LEU A 296 -13.73 35.99 -20.86
C LEU A 296 -13.58 35.02 -22.04
N ASP A 297 -13.92 35.46 -23.26
CA ASP A 297 -13.77 34.64 -24.46
C ASP A 297 -12.31 34.23 -24.70
N PHE A 298 -11.37 35.15 -24.48
CA PHE A 298 -9.94 34.88 -24.55
C PHE A 298 -9.49 33.87 -23.48
N PHE A 299 -9.92 34.03 -22.23
CA PHE A 299 -9.57 33.12 -21.14
C PHE A 299 -10.20 31.71 -21.29
N ILE A 300 -11.37 31.60 -21.91
CA ILE A 300 -11.98 30.31 -22.29
C ILE A 300 -11.18 29.67 -23.43
N LYS A 301 -10.80 30.44 -24.47
CA LYS A 301 -9.94 29.95 -25.56
C LYS A 301 -8.58 29.46 -25.09
N LEU A 302 -8.01 30.10 -24.07
CA LEU A 302 -6.77 29.67 -23.42
C LEU A 302 -6.91 28.42 -22.55
N ARG A 303 -8.11 27.81 -22.46
CA ARG A 303 -8.45 26.71 -21.54
C ARG A 303 -8.15 27.01 -20.06
N ILE A 304 -8.05 28.29 -19.71
CA ILE A 304 -7.92 28.70 -18.30
C ILE A 304 -9.28 28.56 -17.62
N LEU A 305 -10.38 28.73 -18.35
CA LEU A 305 -11.73 28.35 -17.92
C LEU A 305 -12.27 27.23 -18.79
N SER A 306 -12.97 26.28 -18.16
CA SER A 306 -13.75 25.30 -18.89
C SER A 306 -15.16 25.85 -19.19
N PRO A 307 -15.71 25.58 -20.39
CA PRO A 307 -17.12 25.84 -20.68
C PRO A 307 -18.00 24.84 -19.92
N PHE A 308 -19.18 25.27 -19.50
CA PHE A 308 -20.14 24.41 -18.80
C PHE A 308 -21.02 23.65 -19.80
N PRO A 309 -21.23 22.32 -19.69
CA PRO A 309 -20.83 21.47 -18.58
C PRO A 309 -19.41 20.91 -18.73
N PHE A 310 -18.76 20.70 -17.60
CA PHE A 310 -17.43 20.12 -17.51
C PHE A 310 -17.48 18.61 -17.79
N ASP A 311 -17.34 18.22 -19.05
CA ASP A 311 -17.21 16.81 -19.40
C ASP A 311 -15.76 16.36 -19.15
N ARG A 312 -15.53 15.71 -18.00
CA ARG A 312 -14.27 14.99 -17.74
C ARG A 312 -14.28 13.75 -18.63
N SER A 313 -13.73 13.85 -19.84
CA SER A 313 -13.48 12.64 -20.64
C SER A 313 -12.50 11.77 -19.88
N PHE A 314 -13.00 10.71 -19.25
CA PHE A 314 -12.15 9.65 -18.72
C PHE A 314 -11.24 9.18 -19.87
N PRO A 315 -9.92 9.10 -19.68
CA PRO A 315 -9.07 8.46 -20.67
C PRO A 315 -9.57 7.01 -20.80
N LYS A 316 -10.10 6.67 -21.98
CA LYS A 316 -10.32 5.27 -22.33
C LYS A 316 -8.94 4.62 -22.35
N THR A 317 -8.71 3.80 -21.33
CA THR A 317 -7.61 2.83 -21.23
C THR A 317 -7.44 2.04 -22.50
#